data_AF-A0A7J4N352-F1
#
_entry.id   AF-A0A7J4N352-F1
#
_cell.length_a   1.000
_cell.length_b   1.000
_cell.length_c   1.000
_cell.angle_alpha   90.00
_cell.angle_beta   90.00
_cell.angle_gamma   90.00
#
_symmetry.space_group_name_H-M   'P 1'
#
loop_
_entity.id
_entity.type
_entity.pdbx_description
1 polymer ?
#
loop_
_entity_poly.entity_id
_entity_poly.type
_entity_poly.pdbx_seq_one_letter_code
_entity_poly.pdbx_strand_id
1 'polypeptide(L)' 'MQERFADNVPWGYHLIPFVTGLIGLIVGVYLVEPYGPLAKTIFPAACLIVGGFGGLVVLGNISDRFRGA' A
#
# COMPACT_ATOMS: atom_id res chain seq x y z
N MET A 1 2.00 5.26 -26.17
CA MET A 1 1.90 4.09 -25.28
C MET A 1 2.20 4.60 -23.89
N GLN A 2 1.29 4.49 -22.93
CA GLN A 2 1.55 4.94 -21.56
C GLN A 2 2.64 4.05 -20.97
N GLU A 3 3.73 4.62 -20.48
CA GLU A 3 4.78 3.86 -19.78
C GLU A 3 4.13 3.02 -18.67
N ARG A 4 4.51 1.75 -18.58
CA ARG A 4 4.00 0.86 -17.53
C ARG A 4 4.65 1.28 -16.21
N PHE A 5 3.83 1.49 -15.18
CA PHE A 5 4.31 1.92 -13.87
C PHE A 5 5.27 0.88 -13.28
N ALA A 6 6.47 1.33 -12.89
CA ALA A 6 7.51 0.52 -12.24
C ALA A 6 7.90 -0.76 -13.01
N ASP A 7 7.88 -0.72 -14.35
CA ASP A 7 8.27 -1.86 -15.19
C ASP A 7 9.78 -2.17 -15.19
N ASN A 8 10.59 -1.21 -14.77
CA ASN A 8 12.04 -1.28 -14.71
C ASN A 8 12.59 -1.91 -13.43
N VAL A 9 11.75 -2.24 -12.44
CA VAL A 9 12.19 -2.88 -11.18
C VAL A 9 11.91 -4.38 -11.18
N PRO A 10 12.71 -5.19 -10.47
CA PRO A 10 12.47 -6.63 -10.37
C PRO A 10 11.06 -6.95 -9.84
N TRP A 11 10.49 -8.05 -10.33
CA TRP A 11 9.09 -8.40 -10.03
C TRP A 11 8.78 -8.45 -8.53
N GLY A 12 9.72 -8.89 -7.69
CA GLY A 12 9.53 -8.96 -6.22
C GLY A 12 9.17 -7.61 -5.56
N TYR A 13 9.59 -6.47 -6.12
CA TYR A 13 9.22 -5.14 -5.60
C TYR A 13 7.73 -4.84 -5.75
N HIS A 14 7.05 -5.51 -6.67
CA HIS A 14 5.61 -5.34 -6.86
C HIS A 14 4.78 -5.94 -5.73
N LEU A 15 5.41 -6.65 -4.78
CA LEU A 15 4.77 -7.09 -3.54
C LEU A 15 4.65 -5.95 -2.51
N ILE A 16 5.40 -4.84 -2.66
CA ILE A 16 5.41 -3.73 -1.70
C ILE A 16 3.99 -3.19 -1.40
N PRO A 17 3.14 -2.85 -2.40
CA PRO A 17 1.77 -2.39 -2.14
C PRO A 17 0.91 -3.40 -1.37
N PHE A 18 1.12 -4.70 -1.59
CA PHE A 18 0.38 -5.74 -0.87
C PHE A 18 0.81 -5.81 0.58
N VAL A 19 2.13 -5.79 0.85
CA VAL A 19 2.66 -5.83 2.22
C VAL A 19 2.26 -4.58 2.99
N THR A 20 2.41 -3.39 2.42
CA THR A 20 2.03 -2.14 3.08
C THR A 20 0.52 -2.03 3.27
N GLY A 21 -0.28 -2.54 2.34
CA GLY A 21 -1.73 -2.66 2.48
C GLY A 21 -2.12 -3.58 3.64
N LEU A 22 -1.52 -4.77 3.75
CA LEU A 22 -1.77 -5.70 4.85
C LEU A 22 -1.37 -5.11 6.20
N ILE A 23 -0.23 -4.42 6.28
CA ILE A 23 0.17 -3.68 7.49
C ILE A 23 -0.88 -2.63 7.84
N GLY A 24 -1.33 -1.84 6.86
CA GLY A 24 -2.39 -0.86 7.04
C GLY A 24 -3.68 -1.47 7.58
N LEU A 25 -4.11 -2.60 7.01
CA LEU A 25 -5.29 -3.34 7.47
C LEU A 25 -5.16 -3.79 8.93
N ILE A 26 -4.05 -4.44 9.29
CA ILE A 26 -3.81 -4.97 10.64
C ILE A 26 -3.81 -3.84 11.66
N VAL A 27 -3.12 -2.74 11.35
CA VAL A 27 -3.13 -1.53 12.18
C VAL A 27 -4.54 -0.96 12.30
N GLY A 28 -5.29 -0.90 11.19
CA GLY A 28 -6.67 -0.43 11.18
C GLY A 28 -7.59 -1.27 12.07
N VAL A 29 -7.47 -2.59 12.02
CA VAL A 29 -8.22 -3.53 12.89
C VAL A 29 -7.92 -3.28 14.36
N TYR A 30 -6.64 -3.13 14.71
CA TYR A 30 -6.22 -2.89 16.09
C TYR A 30 -6.72 -1.54 16.61
N LEU A 31 -6.57 -0.48 15.82
CA LEU A 31 -6.97 0.87 16.21
C LEU A 31 -8.48 1.02 16.37
N VAL A 32 -9.29 0.26 15.61
CA VAL A 32 -10.75 0.39 15.64
C VAL A 32 -11.45 -0.48 16.70
N GLU A 33 -10.70 -1.29 17.45
CA GLU A 33 -11.24 -2.22 18.46
C GLU A 33 -12.23 -1.57 19.47
N PRO A 34 -11.97 -0.38 20.04
CA PRO A 34 -12.86 0.21 21.04
C PRO A 34 -14.11 0.88 20.47
N TYR A 35 -14.26 0.94 19.13
CA TYR A 35 -15.34 1.68 18.48
C TYR A 35 -16.54 0.79 18.10
N GLY A 36 -17.63 1.45 17.71
CA GLY A 36 -18.87 0.78 17.30
C GLY A 36 -18.79 0.04 15.96
N PRO A 37 -19.84 -0.74 15.61
CA PRO A 37 -19.85 -1.60 14.42
C PRO A 37 -19.58 -0.88 13.11
N LEU A 38 -20.12 0.34 12.94
CA LEU A 38 -19.92 1.13 11.73
C LEU A 38 -18.43 1.44 11.48
N ALA A 39 -17.72 1.84 12.53
CA ALA A 39 -16.29 2.14 12.43
C ALA A 39 -15.48 0.88 12.08
N LYS A 40 -15.81 -0.25 12.71
CA LYS A 40 -15.15 -1.55 12.47
C LYS A 40 -15.28 -2.04 11.02
N THR A 41 -16.35 -1.66 10.32
CA THR A 41 -16.54 -2.00 8.92
C THR A 41 -15.73 -1.11 7.98
N ILE A 42 -15.67 0.20 8.24
CA ILE A 42 -15.13 1.17 7.28
C ILE A 42 -13.64 1.43 7.51
N PHE A 43 -13.23 1.57 8.76
CA PHE A 43 -11.89 2.04 9.10
C PHE A 43 -10.78 1.07 8.66
N PRO A 44 -10.87 -0.26 8.90
CA PRO A 44 -9.83 -1.18 8.44
C PRO A 44 -9.70 -1.22 6.91
N ALA A 45 -10.82 -1.14 6.19
CA ALA A 45 -10.83 -1.07 4.73
C ALA A 45 -10.18 0.22 4.20
N ALA A 46 -10.47 1.36 4.84
CA ALA A 46 -9.79 2.62 4.52
C ALA A 46 -8.28 2.53 4.78
N CYS A 47 -7.85 1.95 5.91
CA CYS A 47 -6.44 1.75 6.21
C CYS A 47 -5.75 0.81 5.22
N LEU A 48 -6.42 -0.24 4.74
CA LEU A 48 -5.91 -1.11 3.66
C LEU A 48 -5.65 -0.32 2.38
N ILE A 49 -6.62 0.51 1.95
CA ILE A 49 -6.49 1.33 0.73
C ILE A 49 -5.34 2.33 0.87
N VAL A 50 -5.28 3.05 2.00
CA VAL A 50 -4.21 4.02 2.27
C VAL A 50 -2.85 3.32 2.34
N GLY A 51 -2.75 2.16 3.00
CA GLY A 51 -1.52 1.38 3.07
C GLY A 51 -1.05 0.90 1.70
N GLY A 52 -1.97 0.39 0.87
CA GLY A 52 -1.66 -0.04 -0.50
C GLY A 52 -1.22 1.12 -1.38
N PHE A 53 -1.91 2.25 -1.30
CA PHE A 53 -1.52 3.48 -2.00
C PHE A 53 -0.14 3.98 -1.56
N GLY A 54 0.13 4.00 -0.26
CA GLY A 54 1.46 4.33 0.27
C GLY A 54 2.56 3.41 -0.28
N GLY A 55 2.28 2.12 -0.43
CA GLY A 55 3.20 1.18 -1.05
C GLY A 55 3.44 1.43 -2.54
N LEU A 56 2.43 1.89 -3.29
CA LEU A 56 2.61 2.34 -4.67
C LEU A 56 3.52 3.57 -4.75
N VAL A 57 3.38 4.53 -3.83
CA VAL A 57 4.27 5.69 -3.76
C VAL A 57 5.72 5.26 -3.48
N VAL A 58 5.92 4.31 -2.56
CA VAL A 58 7.25 3.73 -2.29
C VAL A 58 7.81 3.02 -3.52
N LEU A 59 6.99 2.20 -4.20
CA LEU A 59 7.39 1.50 -5.43
C LEU A 59 7.81 2.50 -6.53
N GLY A 60 7.05 3.59 -6.69
CA GLY A 60 7.37 4.67 -7.62
C GLY A 60 8.73 5.31 -7.31
N ASN A 61 8.97 5.67 -6.04
CA ASN A 61 10.26 6.22 -5.62
C ASN A 61 11.44 5.28 -5.86
N ILE A 62 11.24 3.96 -5.69
CA ILE A 62 12.27 2.95 -6.00
C ILE A 62 12.50 2.88 -7.51
N SER A 63 11.42 2.81 -8.29
CA SER A 63 11.46 2.82 -9.75
C SER A 63 12.23 4.02 -10.30
N ASP A 64 12.00 5.22 -9.77
CA ASP A 64 12.70 6.44 -10.18
C ASP A 64 14.20 6.37 -9.91
N ARG A 65 14.60 5.80 -8.76
CA ARG A 65 16.02 5.57 -8.44
C ARG A 65 16.68 4.56 -9.36
N PHE A 66 15.95 3.53 -9.81
CA PHE A 66 16.45 2.56 -10.78
C PHE A 66 16.61 3.16 -12.18
N ARG A 67 15.81 4.16 -12.57
CA ARG A 67 15.95 4.85 -13.86
C ARG A 67 17.13 5.84 -13.88
N GLY A 68 17.51 6.35 -12.71
CA GLY A 68 18.64 7.26 -12.54
C GLY A 68 19.98 6.60 -12.19
N ALA A 69 20.03 5.26 -12.10
CA ALA A 69 21.23 4.45 -11.82
C ALA A 69 21.72 3.75 -13.09
#